data_AF-A0A350QHQ7-F1
#
_entry.id   AF-A0A350QHQ7-F1
#
_cell.length_a   1.000
_cell.length_b   1.000
_cell.length_c   1.000
_cell.angle_alpha   90.00
_cell.angle_beta   90.00
_cell.angle_gamma   90.00
#
_symmetry.space_group_name_H-M   'P 1'
#
loop_
_entity.id
_entity.type
_entity.pdbx_description
1 polymer ?
#
loop_
_entity_poly.entity_id
_entity_poly.type
_entity_poly.pdbx_seq_one_letter_code
_entity_poly.pdbx_strand_id
1 'polypeptide(L)'
;MADPKPRLLLVDDDPSLLRLLTLRLEGEGYQVVNADCAETALTILNKQSFDVVLSDLRMPGLDGMSLFDEIAKRYKGLPVVLMTAHGSIPEA
;
A
#
# COMPACT_ATOMS: atom_id res chain seq x y z
N MET A 1 20.02 15.13 14.32
CA MET A 1 19.07 15.39 13.21
C MET A 1 18.16 14.16 13.20
N ALA A 2 16.84 14.31 13.36
CA ALA A 2 15.96 13.14 13.31
C ALA A 2 15.98 12.59 11.88
N ASP A 3 16.16 11.28 11.72
CA ASP A 3 16.12 10.66 10.40
C ASP A 3 14.74 10.90 9.75
N PRO A 4 14.69 11.16 8.44
CA PRO A 4 13.42 11.33 7.75
C PRO A 4 12.59 10.06 7.89
N LYS A 5 11.33 10.22 8.31
CA LYS A 5 10.37 9.11 8.44
C LYS A 5 10.17 8.43 7.08
N PRO A 6 10.31 7.10 6.97
CA PRO A 6 10.07 6.38 5.72
C PRO A 6 8.64 6.57 5.23
N ARG A 7 8.46 6.78 3.94
CA ARG A 7 7.18 7.02 3.29
C ARG A 7 6.62 5.73 2.72
N LEU A 8 5.42 5.37 3.16
CA LEU A 8 4.73 4.15 2.78
C LEU A 8 3.44 4.52 2.02
N LEU A 9 3.24 3.89 0.87
CA LEU A 9 1.96 3.92 0.17
C LEU A 9 1.17 2.66 0.52
N LEU A 10 0.04 2.82 1.20
CA LEU A 10 -0.86 1.73 1.57
C LEU A 10 -2.04 1.68 0.60
N VAL A 11 -2.29 0.53 -0.02
CA VAL A 11 -3.32 0.31 -1.03
C VAL A 11 -4.24 -0.83 -0.61
N ASP A 12 -5.52 -0.54 -0.42
CA ASP A 12 -6.54 -1.50 0.01
C ASP A 12 -7.93 -0.91 -0.29
N ASP A 13 -8.88 -1.72 -0.77
CA ASP A 13 -10.24 -1.23 -1.06
C ASP A 13 -11.14 -1.21 0.18
N ASP A 14 -10.73 -1.81 1.31
CA ASP A 14 -11.45 -1.70 2.58
C ASP A 14 -11.02 -0.45 3.37
N PRO A 15 -11.87 0.59 3.49
CA PRO A 15 -11.54 1.81 4.22
C PRO A 15 -11.28 1.57 5.71
N SER A 16 -11.86 0.52 6.29
CA SER A 16 -11.65 0.14 7.69
C SER A 16 -10.23 -0.39 7.90
N LEU A 17 -9.76 -1.24 6.98
CA LEU A 17 -8.43 -1.80 7.01
C LEU A 17 -7.37 -0.74 6.72
N LEU A 18 -7.61 0.13 5.72
CA LEU A 18 -6.78 1.32 5.48
C LEU A 18 -6.61 2.15 6.75
N ARG A 19 -7.72 2.48 7.43
CA ARG A 19 -7.66 3.31 8.64
C ARG A 19 -6.89 2.62 9.77
N LEU A 20 -7.14 1.34 10.00
CA LEU A 20 -6.48 0.55 11.05
C LEU A 20 -4.96 0.46 10.82
N LEU A 21 -4.55 0.12 9.60
CA LEU A 21 -3.14 -0.03 9.26
C LEU A 21 -2.42 1.30 9.23
N THR A 22 -3.04 2.38 8.75
CA THR A 22 -2.48 3.73 8.84
C THR A 22 -2.14 4.09 10.29
N LEU A 23 -3.09 3.92 11.22
CA LEU A 23 -2.85 4.22 12.64
C LEU A 23 -1.70 3.40 13.23
N ARG A 24 -1.60 2.12 12.87
CA ARG A 24 -0.51 1.22 13.31
C ARG A 24 0.85 1.68 12.77
N LEU A 25 0.94 1.88 11.45
CA LEU A 25 2.19 2.22 10.76
C LEU A 25 2.68 3.63 11.13
N GLU A 26 1.78 4.61 11.28
CA GLU A 26 2.15 5.93 11.78
C GLU A 26 2.68 5.87 13.23
N GLY A 27 2.12 4.99 14.06
CA GLY A 27 2.62 4.70 15.42
C GLY A 27 4.03 4.12 15.44
N GLU A 28 4.39 3.33 14.42
CA GLU A 28 5.75 2.79 14.21
C GLU A 28 6.70 3.81 13.53
N GLY A 29 6.23 5.03 13.24
CA GLY A 29 7.06 6.13 12.74
C GLY A 29 7.09 6.29 11.22
N TYR A 30 6.24 5.58 10.47
CA TYR A 30 6.10 5.79 9.02
C TYR A 30 5.28 7.05 8.70
N GLN A 31 5.50 7.60 7.50
CA GLN A 31 4.58 8.54 6.86
C GLN A 31 3.71 7.76 5.88
N VAL A 32 2.43 7.58 6.20
CA VAL A 32 1.52 6.77 5.39
C VAL A 32 0.70 7.64 4.46
N VAL A 33 0.61 7.25 3.19
CA VAL A 33 -0.36 7.77 2.23
C VAL A 33 -1.25 6.62 1.80
N ASN A 34 -2.56 6.85 1.80
CA ASN A 34 -3.54 5.82 1.43
C ASN A 34 -3.99 5.94 -0.03
N ALA A 35 -4.30 4.80 -0.62
CA ALA A 35 -5.03 4.66 -1.87
C ALA A 35 -6.09 3.57 -1.71
N ASP A 36 -7.28 3.80 -2.26
CA ASP A 36 -8.43 2.90 -2.21
C ASP A 36 -8.50 1.92 -3.39
N CYS A 37 -7.64 2.11 -4.39
CA CYS A 37 -7.50 1.22 -5.53
C CYS A 37 -6.12 1.41 -6.20
N ALA A 38 -5.79 0.49 -7.11
CA ALA A 38 -4.54 0.53 -7.84
C ALA A 38 -4.39 1.77 -8.75
N GLU A 39 -5.48 2.28 -9.32
CA GLU A 39 -5.45 3.50 -10.16
C GLU A 39 -5.11 4.75 -9.34
N THR A 40 -5.70 4.88 -8.15
CA THR A 40 -5.37 5.93 -7.19
C THR A 40 -3.90 5.80 -6.77
N ALA A 41 -3.42 4.58 -6.49
CA ALA A 41 -2.04 4.31 -6.13
C ALA A 41 -1.05 4.76 -7.23
N LEU A 42 -1.31 4.41 -8.49
CA LEU A 42 -0.49 4.84 -9.63
C LEU A 42 -0.51 6.36 -9.81
N THR A 43 -1.66 7.01 -9.61
CA THR A 43 -1.79 8.47 -9.68
C THR A 43 -0.96 9.15 -8.60
N ILE A 44 -0.92 8.57 -7.40
CA ILE A 44 -0.11 9.03 -6.28
C ILE A 44 1.38 8.83 -6.56
N LEU A 45 1.79 7.66 -7.04
CA LEU A 45 3.18 7.34 -7.39
C LEU A 45 3.74 8.26 -8.48
N ASN A 46 2.90 8.79 -9.36
CA ASN A 46 3.31 9.80 -10.36
C ASN A 46 3.62 11.18 -9.76
N LYS A 47 3.09 11.49 -8.57
CA LYS A 47 3.20 12.81 -7.94
C LYS A 47 4.27 12.88 -6.86
N GLN A 48 4.61 11.74 -6.26
CA GLN A 48 5.49 11.68 -5.10
C GLN A 48 6.20 10.32 -4.99
N SER A 49 7.39 10.34 -4.39
CA SER A 49 8.20 9.14 -4.12
C SER A 49 7.85 8.48 -2.79
N PHE A 50 8.04 7.17 -2.74
CA PHE A 50 7.85 6.32 -1.57
C PHE A 50 9.03 5.37 -1.39
N ASP A 51 9.22 4.91 -0.17
CA ASP A 51 10.25 3.92 0.18
C ASP A 51 9.71 2.49 0.05
N VAL A 52 8.39 2.31 0.19
CA VAL A 52 7.71 1.01 0.06
C VAL A 52 6.25 1.19 -0.32
N VAL A 53 5.72 0.25 -1.10
CA VAL A 53 4.28 0.09 -1.34
C VAL A 53 3.79 -1.16 -0.61
N LEU A 54 2.73 -1.02 0.16
CA LEU A 54 2.00 -2.12 0.80
C LEU A 54 0.63 -2.20 0.14
N SER A 55 0.34 -3.27 -0.59
CA SER A 55 -0.91 -3.41 -1.36
C SER A 55 -1.63 -4.70 -1.02
N ASP A 56 -2.95 -4.67 -0.86
CA ASP A 56 -3.74 -5.89 -0.91
C ASP A 56 -3.66 -6.53 -2.31
N LEU A 57 -3.69 -7.86 -2.35
CA LEU A 57 -3.64 -8.64 -3.58
C LEU A 57 -4.98 -8.62 -4.32
N ARG A 58 -6.10 -8.65 -3.60
CA ARG A 58 -7.46 -8.80 -4.13
C ARG A 58 -8.26 -7.51 -4.00
N MET A 59 -8.12 -6.65 -4.99
CA MET A 59 -8.97 -5.46 -5.13
C MET A 59 -9.92 -5.59 -6.32
N PRO A 60 -11.12 -5.00 -6.29
CA PRO A 60 -11.98 -4.86 -7.46
C PRO A 60 -11.29 -4.04 -8.56
N GLY A 61 -11.45 -4.45 -9.82
CA GLY A 61 -10.84 -3.76 -10.95
C GLY A 61 -9.40 -4.21 -11.18
N LEU A 62 -8.45 -3.26 -11.13
CA LEU A 62 -7.03 -3.58 -11.26
C LEU A 62 -6.50 -4.15 -9.94
N ASP A 63 -6.18 -5.44 -9.95
CA ASP A 63 -5.74 -6.16 -8.76
C ASP A 63 -4.32 -5.78 -8.31
N GLY A 64 -3.96 -6.19 -7.09
CA GLY A 64 -2.64 -5.87 -6.50
C GLY A 64 -1.48 -6.45 -7.31
N MET A 65 -1.71 -7.53 -8.05
CA MET A 65 -0.69 -8.16 -8.88
C MET A 65 -0.42 -7.33 -10.15
N SER A 66 -1.47 -6.82 -10.78
CA SER A 66 -1.36 -5.91 -11.91
C SER A 66 -0.76 -4.56 -11.50
N LEU A 67 -1.08 -4.06 -10.29
CA LEU A 67 -0.42 -2.90 -9.69
C LEU A 67 1.09 -3.13 -9.53
N PHE A 68 1.49 -4.29 -8.98
CA PHE A 68 2.89 -4.66 -8.86
C PHE A 68 3.61 -4.66 -10.22
N ASP A 69 3.01 -5.24 -11.25
CA ASP A 69 3.60 -5.29 -12.59
C ASP A 69 3.84 -3.89 -13.15
N GLU A 70 2.89 -2.96 -12.97
CA GLU A 70 3.07 -1.57 -13.38
C GLU A 70 4.14 -0.85 -12.55
N ILE A 71 4.20 -1.11 -11.24
CA ILE A 71 5.24 -0.56 -10.38
C ILE A 71 6.61 -1.06 -10.79
N ALA A 72 6.77 -2.37 -11.00
CA ALA A 72 8.03 -3.00 -11.39
C ALA A 72 8.56 -2.49 -12.73
N LYS A 73 7.67 -2.17 -13.68
CA LYS A 73 8.04 -1.57 -14.98
C LYS A 73 8.52 -0.14 -14.84
N ARG A 74 7.86 0.68 -14.00
CA ARG A 74 8.03 2.15 -13.97
C ARG A 74 8.96 2.65 -12.86
N TYR A 75 8.98 1.99 -11.70
CA TYR A 75 9.68 2.41 -10.49
C TYR A 75 10.69 1.35 -10.05
N LYS A 76 11.78 1.23 -10.82
CA LYS A 76 12.83 0.25 -10.56
C LYS A 76 13.41 0.40 -9.15
N GLY A 77 13.36 -0.68 -8.37
CA GLY A 77 13.91 -0.73 -7.02
C GLY A 77 12.95 -0.28 -5.92
N LEU A 78 11.72 0.13 -6.24
CA LEU A 78 10.68 0.37 -5.25
C LEU A 78 10.16 -0.98 -4.71
N PRO A 79 10.41 -1.33 -3.44
CA PRO A 79 9.89 -2.57 -2.88
C PRO A 79 8.36 -2.51 -2.78
N VAL A 80 7.73 -3.62 -3.13
CA VAL A 80 6.29 -3.82 -3.02
C VAL A 80 6.06 -5.03 -2.14
N VAL A 81 5.25 -4.86 -1.09
CA VAL A 81 4.78 -5.91 -0.20
C VAL A 81 3.33 -6.17 -0.53
N LEU A 82 3.02 -7.39 -0.97
CA LEU A 82 1.65 -7.82 -1.22
C LEU A 82 1.07 -8.45 0.04
N MET A 83 -0.04 -7.90 0.50
CA MET A 83 -0.85 -8.47 1.57
C MET A 83 -1.87 -9.42 0.96
N THR A 84 -2.05 -10.57 1.60
CA THR A 84 -3.12 -11.50 1.23
C THR A 84 -3.88 -11.86 2.49
N ALA A 85 -5.14 -11.46 2.58
CA ALA A 85 -6.03 -12.03 3.58
C ALA A 85 -6.65 -13.32 3.01
N HIS A 86 -6.13 -14.50 3.38
CA HIS A 86 -6.89 -15.74 3.22
C HIS A 86 -7.93 -15.81 4.34
N GLY A 87 -9.06 -15.15 4.14
CA GLY A 87 -10.20 -15.18 5.06
C GLY A 87 -10.85 -16.57 5.10
N SER A 88 -10.27 -17.49 5.86
CA SER A 88 -11.08 -18.31 6.76
C SER A 88 -10.51 -18.10 8.15
N ILE A 89 -10.93 -17.01 8.79
CA ILE A 89 -10.96 -16.95 10.25
C ILE A 89 -12.35 -17.49 10.61
N PRO A 90 -12.51 -18.80 10.92
CA PRO A 90 -13.69 -19.23 11.64
C PRO A 90 -13.60 -18.60 13.03
N GLU A 91 -14.45 -17.60 13.24
CA GLU A 91 -14.89 -17.04 14.53
C GLU A 91 -13.78 -16.66 15.54
N ALA A 92 -13.65 -15.35 15.77
CA ALA A 92 -13.23 -14.82 17.07
C ALA A 92 -14.47 -14.46 17.88
#